data_AF-A0A9P4GVE2-F1
#
_entry.id   AF-A0A9P4GVE2-F1
#
_cell.length_a   1.000
_cell.length_b   1.000
_cell.length_c   1.000
_cell.angle_alpha   90.00
_cell.angle_beta   90.00
_cell.angle_gamma   90.00
#
_symmetry.space_group_name_H-M   'P 1'
#
loop_
_entity.id
_entity.type
_entity.pdbx_description
1 polymer ?
#
loop_
_entity_poly.entity_id
_entity_poly.type
_entity_poly.pdbx_seq_one_letter_code
_entity_poly.pdbx_strand_id
1 'polypeptide(L)'
;MARNPLLRFLGRSAMSPKSSQASSATLIPVAVHVNHQVDRTLLFECASPQAIYDEDDGSRRKEGLPAGGGTWECEYTHVWAQRLRSSWGPHWRCAEIAKKSTGEPKICKKVSLEIREKLVQQTVWNITDLGTGTAWMNDANLRTVLGCAFEDVMKLDITLRLPLPMRRLPRQQKLSRLRIWLYHDAQDYWANVKERIVLEPVMSSLEGSDCDISFHLPLVNPRMEDPNCHFLNEDLGPKCRVIRRVRQRRHGYVNGRGRLLIKERGDFPLLDVGSYPFEDFSKEALLVVERKLWKQGFDVQHELIDGGSWVHEWGPEWSNYIELGYVERGKVLGRS
;
A
#
# COMPACT_ATOMS: atom_id res chain seq x y z
N MET A 1 4.15 28.73 15.53
CA MET A 1 3.69 27.50 16.22
C MET A 1 2.23 27.23 15.86
N ALA A 2 2.00 26.41 14.83
CA ALA A 2 0.64 26.10 14.37
C ALA A 2 0.00 25.02 15.26
N ARG A 3 -1.24 25.26 15.72
CA ARG A 3 -2.01 24.35 16.56
C ARG A 3 -2.52 23.17 15.73
N ASN A 4 -2.24 21.95 16.19
CA ASN A 4 -2.62 20.67 15.57
C ASN A 4 -4.14 20.40 15.74
N PRO A 5 -4.95 20.24 14.67
CA PRO A 5 -6.41 20.08 14.79
C PRO A 5 -6.91 18.70 15.26
N LEU A 6 -6.05 17.69 15.43
CA LEU A 6 -6.46 16.28 15.51
C LEU A 6 -6.70 15.71 16.93
N LEU A 7 -7.14 16.53 17.89
CA LEU A 7 -7.56 16.07 19.23
C LEU A 7 -8.89 16.70 19.67
N ARG A 8 -9.92 16.70 18.82
CA ARG A 8 -11.28 17.15 19.18
C ARG A 8 -12.37 16.08 19.25
N PHE A 9 -12.11 14.86 18.82
CA PHE A 9 -13.02 13.73 18.98
C PHE A 9 -12.33 12.73 19.91
N LEU A 10 -12.47 12.83 21.23
CA LEU A 10 -13.42 12.05 22.03
C LEU A 10 -13.34 12.52 23.51
N GLY A 11 -13.18 13.84 23.71
CA GLY A 11 -12.81 14.41 25.00
C GLY A 11 -13.50 15.72 25.38
N ARG A 12 -14.69 16.03 24.83
CA ARG A 12 -15.52 17.12 25.37
C ARG A 12 -16.76 16.58 26.06
N SER A 13 -16.82 16.95 27.33
CA SER A 13 -17.85 16.72 28.32
C SER A 13 -19.26 17.10 27.85
N ALA A 14 -20.24 16.39 28.42
CA ALA A 14 -21.62 16.79 28.67
C ALA A 14 -22.30 17.65 27.58
N MET A 15 -22.95 16.99 26.62
CA MET A 15 -23.97 17.64 25.80
C MET A 15 -25.20 17.96 26.66
N SER A 16 -25.56 19.25 26.69
CA SER A 16 -26.87 19.72 27.13
C SER A 16 -27.97 19.11 26.23
N PRO A 17 -29.19 18.80 26.74
CA PRO A 17 -30.19 17.99 26.03
C PRO A 17 -30.88 18.68 24.83
N LYS A 18 -30.38 19.79 24.30
CA LYS A 18 -31.09 20.62 23.31
C LYS A 18 -30.30 20.83 22.01
N SER A 19 -29.98 19.76 21.29
CA SER A 19 -29.64 19.84 19.85
C SER A 19 -29.68 18.46 19.18
N SER A 20 -30.84 17.82 19.17
CA SER A 20 -31.07 16.55 18.46
C SER A 20 -31.33 16.79 16.97
N GLN A 21 -30.31 17.20 16.22
CA GLN A 21 -30.31 17.10 14.74
C GLN A 21 -28.91 17.32 14.11
N ALA A 22 -27.83 16.94 14.80
CA ALA A 22 -26.58 16.66 14.10
C ALA A 22 -26.76 15.32 13.35
N SER A 23 -26.66 15.35 12.03
CA SER A 23 -26.87 14.18 11.17
C SER A 23 -26.04 12.99 11.63
N SER A 24 -26.70 11.84 11.78
CA SER A 24 -26.09 10.54 12.13
C SER A 24 -25.01 10.05 11.13
N ALA A 25 -24.69 10.83 10.09
CA ALA A 25 -23.83 10.44 8.99
C ALA A 25 -22.33 10.42 9.33
N THR A 26 -21.90 10.96 10.46
CA THR A 26 -20.45 11.19 10.76
C THR A 26 -19.89 10.31 11.87
N LEU A 27 -20.61 9.28 12.33
CA LEU A 27 -20.19 8.48 13.49
C LEU A 27 -19.33 7.26 13.14
N ILE A 28 -19.38 6.77 11.91
CA ILE A 28 -18.69 5.53 11.51
C ILE A 28 -17.50 5.90 10.61
N PRO A 29 -16.26 5.60 11.03
CA PRO A 29 -15.09 5.85 10.20
C PRO A 29 -15.15 5.02 8.92
N VAL A 30 -14.62 5.57 7.82
CA VAL A 30 -14.52 4.87 6.53
C VAL A 30 -13.60 3.67 6.62
N ALA A 31 -12.49 3.81 7.35
CA ALA A 31 -11.51 2.75 7.57
C ALA A 31 -10.93 2.83 8.98
N VAL A 32 -10.61 1.66 9.56
CA VAL A 32 -9.93 1.54 10.85
C VAL A 32 -8.68 0.68 10.72
N HIS A 33 -7.66 0.97 11.51
CA HIS A 33 -6.48 0.11 11.68
C HIS A 33 -6.63 -0.71 12.94
N VAL A 34 -6.37 -2.00 12.84
CA VAL A 34 -6.19 -2.89 13.98
C VAL A 34 -4.70 -2.98 14.26
N ASN A 35 -4.30 -2.70 15.50
CA ASN A 35 -2.91 -2.80 15.93
C ASN A 35 -2.85 -3.62 17.21
N HIS A 36 -2.20 -4.78 17.15
CA HIS A 36 -1.97 -5.60 18.32
C HIS A 36 -0.62 -5.25 18.96
N GLN A 37 -0.67 -4.91 20.25
CA GLN A 37 0.49 -4.76 21.12
C GLN A 37 0.48 -5.91 22.13
N VAL A 38 1.60 -6.11 22.83
CA VAL A 38 1.92 -7.29 23.67
C VAL A 38 0.72 -7.87 24.45
N ASP A 39 -0.13 -7.02 25.01
CA ASP A 39 -1.27 -7.40 25.85
C ASP A 39 -2.60 -6.77 25.44
N ARG A 40 -2.63 -6.03 24.33
CA ARG A 40 -3.79 -5.21 23.98
C ARG A 40 -3.94 -5.02 22.49
N THR A 41 -5.18 -5.03 22.02
CA THR A 41 -5.51 -4.64 20.66
C THR A 41 -6.16 -3.27 20.64
N LEU A 42 -5.64 -2.40 19.77
CA LEU A 42 -6.05 -1.02 19.63
C LEU A 42 -6.69 -0.80 18.26
N LEU A 43 -7.76 -0.01 18.23
CA LEU A 43 -8.38 0.45 16.99
C LEU A 43 -8.12 1.94 16.80
N PHE A 44 -7.69 2.30 15.60
CA PHE A 44 -7.45 3.68 15.21
C PHE A 44 -8.27 4.02 13.98
N GLU A 45 -8.92 5.18 13.97
CA GLU A 45 -9.44 5.73 12.73
C GLU A 45 -8.28 5.92 11.74
N CYS A 46 -8.48 5.47 10.51
CA CYS A 46 -7.49 5.64 9.46
C CYS A 46 -7.40 7.12 9.09
N ALA A 47 -6.25 7.75 9.32
CA ALA A 47 -5.99 9.14 8.97
C ALA A 47 -5.88 9.38 7.45
N SER A 48 -5.87 8.31 6.65
CA SER A 48 -5.79 8.37 5.20
C SER A 48 -6.58 7.21 4.60
N PRO A 49 -7.92 7.19 4.72
CA PRO A 49 -8.74 6.10 4.20
C PRO A 49 -8.69 6.03 2.66
N GLN A 50 -8.37 7.16 2.05
CA GLN A 50 -8.02 7.30 0.63
C GLN A 50 -6.51 7.38 0.42
N ALA A 51 -5.67 6.81 1.30
CA ALA A 51 -4.32 6.47 0.87
C ALA A 51 -4.48 5.40 -0.21
N ILE A 52 -4.90 5.84 -1.40
CA ILE A 52 -5.02 5.05 -2.60
C ILE A 52 -3.59 4.60 -2.85
N TYR A 53 -3.42 3.31 -2.63
CA TYR A 53 -2.18 2.56 -2.61
C TYR A 53 -1.56 2.36 -4.01
N ASP A 54 -2.00 3.18 -4.96
CA ASP A 54 -1.58 3.15 -6.33
C ASP A 54 -0.50 4.23 -6.49
N GLU A 55 0.69 3.76 -6.83
CA GLU A 55 1.78 4.55 -7.43
C GLU A 55 2.67 5.42 -6.52
N ASP A 56 2.65 5.26 -5.19
CA ASP A 56 3.62 5.97 -4.33
C ASP A 56 5.00 5.28 -4.35
N ASP A 57 5.96 5.90 -5.04
CA ASP A 57 7.37 5.50 -5.08
C ASP A 57 8.11 5.74 -3.74
N GLY A 58 7.42 6.32 -2.74
CA GLY A 58 7.92 6.72 -1.44
C GLY A 58 8.12 8.23 -1.29
N SER A 59 7.92 9.01 -2.35
CA SER A 59 7.99 10.47 -2.36
C SER A 59 6.93 11.11 -1.46
N ARG A 60 5.70 10.58 -1.39
CA ARG A 60 4.64 11.13 -0.53
C ARG A 60 5.00 11.06 0.95
N ARG A 61 5.96 10.22 1.32
CA ARG A 61 6.48 10.15 2.70
C ARG A 61 7.31 11.38 3.10
N LYS A 62 7.63 12.26 2.15
CA LYS A 62 8.17 13.61 2.44
C LYS A 62 7.10 14.59 2.91
N GLU A 63 5.81 14.29 2.81
CA GLU A 63 4.76 15.27 3.09
C GLU A 63 4.89 15.83 4.53
N GLY A 64 4.82 17.16 4.64
CA GLY A 64 5.04 17.89 5.88
C GLY A 64 6.50 18.06 6.31
N LEU A 65 7.46 17.54 5.53
CA LEU A 65 8.88 17.91 5.68
C LEU A 65 9.15 19.19 4.88
N PRO A 66 10.14 20.01 5.28
CA PRO A 66 10.57 21.18 4.51
C PRO A 66 10.94 20.80 3.07
N ALA A 67 10.67 21.66 2.10
CA ALA A 67 11.10 21.47 0.72
C ALA A 67 12.63 21.40 0.64
N GLY A 68 13.16 20.44 -0.12
CA GLY A 68 14.60 20.16 -0.18
C GLY A 68 15.40 21.31 -0.83
N GLY A 69 16.56 21.61 -0.22
CA GLY A 69 17.57 22.56 -0.70
C GLY A 69 18.61 22.84 0.39
N GLY A 70 19.86 22.37 0.22
CA GLY A 70 20.98 22.62 1.14
C GLY A 70 21.21 21.59 2.26
N THR A 71 21.96 21.98 3.31
CA THR A 71 22.37 21.16 4.48
C THR A 71 21.22 20.54 5.28
N TRP A 72 19.98 21.02 5.07
CA TRP A 72 18.77 20.60 5.77
C TRP A 72 18.28 19.20 5.42
N GLU A 73 18.62 18.69 4.23
CA GLU A 73 18.20 17.35 3.83
C GLU A 73 18.76 16.29 4.81
N CYS A 74 19.93 16.54 5.40
CA CYS A 74 20.51 15.69 6.43
C CYS A 74 19.68 15.63 7.72
N GLU A 75 19.08 16.75 8.15
CA GLU A 75 18.35 16.81 9.42
C GLU A 75 17.05 16.00 9.35
N TYR A 76 16.34 16.02 8.23
CA TYR A 76 15.04 15.33 8.09
C TYR A 76 15.12 13.98 7.37
N THR A 77 16.29 13.58 6.86
CA THR A 77 16.52 12.26 6.24
C THR A 77 16.06 11.13 7.15
N HIS A 78 16.33 11.22 8.46
CA HIS A 78 15.93 10.19 9.40
C HIS A 78 14.40 10.07 9.53
N VAL A 79 13.65 11.18 9.51
CA VAL A 79 12.18 11.15 9.57
C VAL A 79 11.62 10.50 8.30
N TRP A 80 12.09 10.93 7.13
CA TRP A 80 11.65 10.35 5.87
C TRP A 80 11.99 8.86 5.77
N ALA A 81 13.22 8.48 6.11
CA ALA A 81 13.64 7.08 6.17
C ALA A 81 12.82 6.26 7.18
N GLN A 82 12.42 6.83 8.31
CA GLN A 82 11.56 6.16 9.29
C GLN A 82 10.18 5.89 8.70
N ARG A 83 9.62 6.86 7.97
CA ARG A 83 8.34 6.71 7.26
C ARG A 83 8.43 5.65 6.16
N LEU A 84 9.51 5.63 5.36
CA LEU A 84 9.76 4.62 4.34
C LEU A 84 9.85 3.20 4.93
N ARG A 85 10.32 3.08 6.18
CA ARG A 85 10.40 1.81 6.92
C ARG A 85 9.13 1.45 7.70
N SER A 86 8.11 2.30 7.74
CA SER A 86 6.89 2.05 8.52
C SER A 86 6.18 0.76 8.11
N SER A 87 6.06 -0.21 9.02
CA SER A 87 5.37 -1.50 8.76
C SER A 87 3.96 -1.34 8.16
N TRP A 88 3.31 -0.20 8.43
CA TRP A 88 1.98 0.14 7.92
C TRP A 88 1.98 0.60 6.45
N GLY A 89 3.11 0.51 5.75
CA GLY A 89 3.20 0.77 4.32
C GLY A 89 2.78 2.21 3.96
N PRO A 90 1.81 2.39 3.03
CA PRO A 90 1.26 3.70 2.70
C PRO A 90 0.51 4.40 3.85
N HIS A 91 0.08 3.66 4.89
CA HIS A 91 -0.52 4.22 6.10
C HIS A 91 0.50 4.68 7.15
N TRP A 92 1.70 5.09 6.74
CA TRP A 92 2.77 5.56 7.64
C TRP A 92 2.30 6.66 8.61
N ARG A 93 1.36 7.52 8.19
CA ARG A 93 0.74 8.55 9.04
C ARG A 93 -0.01 7.96 10.21
N CYS A 94 -0.75 6.89 9.97
CA CYS A 94 -1.53 6.21 11.00
C CYS A 94 -0.57 5.57 12.02
N ALA A 95 0.57 5.04 11.58
CA ALA A 95 1.63 4.56 12.47
C ALA A 95 2.24 5.69 13.33
N GLU A 96 2.47 6.89 12.77
CA GLU A 96 2.95 8.04 13.54
C GLU A 96 1.92 8.51 14.59
N ILE A 97 0.63 8.53 14.24
CA ILE A 97 -0.45 8.87 15.16
C ILE A 97 -0.51 7.84 16.29
N ALA A 98 -0.49 6.54 15.94
CA ALA A 98 -0.51 5.44 16.91
C ALA A 98 0.67 5.48 17.89
N LYS A 99 1.87 5.90 17.44
CA LYS A 99 3.05 6.10 18.30
C LYS A 99 2.89 7.29 19.25
N LYS A 100 2.20 8.35 18.82
CA LYS A 100 1.97 9.56 19.64
C LYS A 100 0.84 9.36 20.64
N SER A 101 -0.12 8.51 20.34
CA SER A 101 -1.17 8.10 21.28
C SER A 101 -0.60 7.14 22.31
N THR A 102 0.01 7.68 23.37
CA THR A 102 0.34 6.91 24.58
C THR A 102 -0.90 6.65 25.45
N GLY A 103 -1.99 7.39 25.20
CA GLY A 103 -3.27 7.20 25.88
C GLY A 103 -4.07 6.03 25.31
N GLU A 104 -4.84 5.39 26.18
CA GLU A 104 -5.84 4.39 25.78
C GLU A 104 -6.76 4.97 24.68
N PRO A 105 -7.00 4.23 23.58
CA PRO A 105 -7.99 4.64 22.60
C PRO A 105 -9.33 4.74 23.32
N LYS A 106 -9.88 5.96 23.37
CA LYS A 106 -11.17 6.24 23.98
C LYS A 106 -12.29 5.77 23.05
N ILE A 107 -12.36 4.47 22.75
CA ILE A 107 -13.63 3.91 22.29
C ILE A 107 -14.57 4.08 23.47
N CYS A 108 -15.51 5.00 23.36
CA CYS A 108 -16.48 5.24 24.40
C CYS A 108 -17.15 3.89 24.71
N LYS A 109 -17.14 3.42 25.97
CA LYS A 109 -17.86 2.20 26.37
C LYS A 109 -19.34 2.22 25.94
N LYS A 110 -19.87 3.40 25.59
CA LYS A 110 -21.21 3.65 25.03
C LYS A 110 -21.29 3.63 23.49
N VAL A 111 -20.38 3.00 22.75
CA VAL A 111 -20.71 2.62 21.37
C VAL A 111 -21.89 1.65 21.46
N SER A 112 -23.08 2.09 21.04
CA SER A 112 -24.29 1.26 21.03
C SER A 112 -24.08 0.04 20.13
N LEU A 113 -24.80 -1.06 20.40
CA LEU A 113 -24.74 -2.27 19.59
C LEU A 113 -24.93 -1.97 18.09
N GLU A 114 -25.84 -1.05 17.75
CA GLU A 114 -26.09 -0.60 16.37
C GLU A 114 -24.87 0.05 15.71
N ILE A 115 -24.12 0.87 16.44
CA ILE A 115 -22.91 1.50 15.89
C ILE A 115 -21.81 0.46 15.72
N ARG A 116 -21.72 -0.52 16.63
CA ARG A 116 -20.74 -1.62 16.52
C ARG A 116 -21.02 -2.49 15.29
N GLU A 117 -22.28 -2.88 15.10
CA GLU A 117 -22.67 -3.68 13.94
C GLU A 117 -22.38 -2.94 12.63
N LYS A 118 -22.76 -1.65 12.54
CA LYS A 118 -22.48 -0.85 11.36
C LYS A 118 -20.98 -0.63 11.13
N LEU A 119 -20.19 -0.44 12.19
CA LEU A 119 -18.73 -0.35 12.10
C LEU A 119 -18.15 -1.60 11.44
N VAL A 120 -18.61 -2.78 11.84
CA VAL A 120 -18.07 -4.06 11.35
C VAL A 120 -18.48 -4.33 9.91
N GLN A 121 -19.71 -3.97 9.53
CA GLN A 121 -20.25 -4.20 8.18
C GLN A 121 -19.79 -3.15 7.15
N GLN A 122 -19.61 -1.89 7.55
CA GLN A 122 -19.43 -0.79 6.59
C GLN A 122 -17.97 -0.32 6.47
N THR A 123 -17.19 -0.44 7.54
CA THR A 123 -15.80 0.04 7.61
C THR A 123 -14.83 -0.95 6.99
N VAL A 124 -13.77 -0.43 6.35
CA VAL A 124 -12.62 -1.23 5.91
C VAL A 124 -11.67 -1.44 7.09
N TRP A 125 -11.41 -2.70 7.41
CA TRP A 125 -10.48 -3.08 8.47
C TRP A 125 -9.09 -3.28 7.88
N ASN A 126 -8.10 -2.51 8.37
CA ASN A 126 -6.72 -2.61 7.91
C ASN A 126 -5.89 -3.37 8.94
N ILE A 127 -5.21 -4.43 8.48
CA ILE A 127 -4.25 -5.21 9.26
C ILE A 127 -2.89 -5.08 8.58
N THR A 128 -1.83 -4.81 9.35
CA THR A 128 -0.49 -4.54 8.79
C THR A 128 0.54 -5.66 9.00
N ASP A 129 0.13 -6.73 9.68
CA ASP A 129 0.91 -7.96 9.85
C ASP A 129 0.02 -9.15 10.25
N LEU A 130 0.43 -10.38 9.90
CA LEU A 130 -0.32 -11.60 10.22
C LEU A 130 -0.40 -11.88 11.72
N GLY A 131 0.56 -11.39 12.51
CA GLY A 131 0.56 -11.53 13.97
C GLY A 131 -0.63 -10.81 14.58
N THR A 132 -0.86 -9.56 14.17
CA THR A 132 -2.03 -8.76 14.55
C THR A 132 -3.33 -9.43 14.11
N GLY A 133 -3.40 -9.97 12.89
CA GLY A 133 -4.58 -10.73 12.45
C GLY A 133 -4.83 -11.97 13.30
N THR A 134 -3.78 -12.75 13.59
CA THR A 134 -3.87 -13.95 14.45
C THR A 134 -4.26 -13.61 15.87
N ALA A 135 -3.68 -12.55 16.43
CA ALA A 135 -4.01 -12.08 17.76
C ALA A 135 -5.47 -11.62 17.83
N TRP A 136 -5.95 -10.83 16.86
CA TRP A 136 -7.35 -10.41 16.81
C TRP A 136 -8.31 -11.60 16.79
N MET A 137 -8.01 -12.63 15.99
CA MET A 137 -8.86 -13.82 15.92
C MET A 137 -8.99 -14.55 17.27
N ASN A 138 -7.96 -14.45 18.12
CA ASN A 138 -7.91 -15.09 19.44
C ASN A 138 -8.22 -14.14 20.61
N ASP A 139 -8.35 -12.83 20.36
CA ASP A 139 -8.52 -11.82 21.41
C ASP A 139 -9.99 -11.76 21.89
N ALA A 140 -10.24 -12.38 23.04
CA ALA A 140 -11.55 -12.38 23.69
C ALA A 140 -12.05 -10.97 24.04
N ASN A 141 -11.14 -10.05 24.39
CA ASN A 141 -11.52 -8.69 24.78
C ASN A 141 -12.09 -7.92 23.59
N LEU A 142 -11.53 -8.07 22.39
CA LEU A 142 -12.09 -7.44 21.19
C LEU A 142 -13.47 -7.96 20.86
N ARG A 143 -13.71 -9.26 20.99
CA ARG A 143 -15.04 -9.86 20.79
C ARG A 143 -16.05 -9.22 21.76
N THR A 144 -15.65 -8.99 23.00
CA THR A 144 -16.49 -8.31 24.00
C THR A 144 -16.69 -6.82 23.70
N VAL A 145 -15.63 -6.11 23.30
CA VAL A 145 -15.65 -4.66 23.04
C VAL A 145 -16.44 -4.31 21.79
N LEU A 146 -16.29 -5.09 20.72
CA LEU A 146 -17.03 -4.90 19.47
C LEU A 146 -18.38 -5.62 19.46
N GLY A 147 -18.60 -6.57 20.37
CA GLY A 147 -19.83 -7.37 20.39
C GLY A 147 -20.03 -8.18 19.11
N CYS A 148 -18.97 -8.41 18.34
CA CYS A 148 -18.97 -9.11 17.06
C CYS A 148 -17.80 -10.08 16.98
N ALA A 149 -17.94 -11.12 16.17
CA ALA A 149 -16.82 -11.99 15.82
C ALA A 149 -16.05 -11.38 14.65
N PHE A 150 -14.78 -11.76 14.49
CA PHE A 150 -14.02 -11.48 13.25
C PHE A 150 -14.78 -11.95 11.99
N GLU A 151 -15.61 -12.97 12.13
CA GLU A 151 -16.48 -13.53 11.09
C GLU A 151 -17.53 -12.54 10.56
N ASP A 152 -17.81 -11.46 11.29
CA ASP A 152 -18.78 -10.42 10.88
C ASP A 152 -18.18 -9.35 9.97
N VAL A 153 -16.85 -9.29 9.84
CA VAL A 153 -16.14 -8.30 9.03
C VAL A 153 -16.43 -8.52 7.55
N MET A 154 -16.94 -7.49 6.88
CA MET A 154 -17.28 -7.58 5.45
C MET A 154 -16.14 -7.16 4.52
N LYS A 155 -15.29 -6.21 4.93
CA LYS A 155 -14.21 -5.63 4.11
C LYS A 155 -12.90 -5.66 4.90
N LEU A 156 -11.93 -6.40 4.38
CA LEU A 156 -10.63 -6.56 5.02
C LEU A 156 -9.50 -6.23 4.05
N ASP A 157 -8.64 -5.30 4.45
CA ASP A 157 -7.40 -4.95 3.77
C ASP A 157 -6.23 -5.44 4.64
N ILE A 158 -5.40 -6.32 4.09
CA ILE A 158 -4.22 -6.86 4.76
C ILE A 158 -2.99 -6.36 4.01
N THR A 159 -2.12 -5.63 4.69
CA THR A 159 -0.78 -5.28 4.19
C THR A 159 0.23 -6.21 4.83
N LEU A 160 0.97 -6.97 4.02
CA LEU A 160 1.97 -7.92 4.48
C LEU A 160 3.35 -7.54 3.98
N ARG A 161 4.34 -7.63 4.88
CA ARG A 161 5.77 -7.46 4.55
C ARG A 161 6.46 -8.80 4.54
N LEU A 162 7.10 -9.16 3.43
CA LEU A 162 7.89 -10.38 3.31
C LEU A 162 9.29 -10.23 3.95
N PRO A 163 9.93 -11.33 4.38
CA PRO A 163 9.46 -12.73 4.31
C PRO A 163 8.60 -13.11 5.52
N LEU A 164 7.38 -13.57 5.29
CA LEU A 164 6.54 -14.15 6.33
C LEU A 164 6.02 -15.51 5.87
N PRO A 165 6.04 -16.54 6.73
CA PRO A 165 5.30 -17.76 6.46
C PRO A 165 3.81 -17.41 6.47
N MET A 166 3.20 -17.33 5.28
CA MET A 166 1.75 -17.16 5.16
C MET A 166 1.07 -18.41 5.70
N ARG A 167 0.28 -18.24 6.76
CA ARG A 167 -0.60 -19.30 7.27
C ARG A 167 -1.95 -19.19 6.58
N ARG A 168 -2.71 -20.29 6.59
CA ARG A 168 -4.09 -20.31 6.09
C ARG A 168 -4.92 -19.24 6.80
N LEU A 169 -5.64 -18.44 6.03
CA LEU A 169 -6.68 -17.58 6.60
C LEU A 169 -7.82 -18.48 7.05
N PRO A 170 -8.40 -18.28 8.25
CA PRO A 170 -9.58 -19.02 8.63
C PRO A 170 -10.74 -18.65 7.72
N ARG A 171 -11.62 -19.62 7.50
CA ARG A 171 -12.77 -19.48 6.62
C ARG A 171 -13.74 -18.45 7.22
N GLN A 172 -13.77 -17.24 6.67
CA GLN A 172 -14.72 -16.20 7.05
C GLN A 172 -16.01 -16.33 6.23
N GLN A 173 -17.15 -16.51 6.91
CA GLN A 173 -18.43 -16.75 6.22
C GLN A 173 -19.07 -15.49 5.62
N LYS A 174 -18.75 -14.29 6.13
CA LYS A 174 -19.38 -13.02 5.71
C LYS A 174 -18.44 -12.04 4.99
N LEU A 175 -17.18 -12.43 4.78
CA LEU A 175 -16.21 -11.57 4.09
C LEU A 175 -16.64 -11.44 2.63
N SER A 176 -17.03 -10.23 2.23
CA SER A 176 -17.43 -9.94 0.85
C SER A 176 -16.27 -9.35 0.05
N ARG A 177 -15.25 -8.80 0.70
CA ARG A 177 -14.05 -8.27 0.05
C ARG A 177 -12.78 -8.49 0.87
N LEU A 178 -11.76 -9.00 0.21
CA LEU A 178 -10.41 -9.18 0.74
C LEU A 178 -9.38 -8.55 -0.20
N ARG A 179 -8.60 -7.59 0.30
CA ARG A 179 -7.45 -7.06 -0.42
C ARG A 179 -6.18 -7.43 0.29
N ILE A 180 -5.27 -8.08 -0.41
CA ILE A 180 -3.96 -8.45 0.13
C ILE A 180 -2.90 -7.68 -0.62
N TRP A 181 -2.18 -6.84 0.12
CA TRP A 181 -1.05 -6.09 -0.37
C TRP A 181 0.21 -6.82 0.04
N LEU A 182 0.94 -7.38 -0.92
CA LEU A 182 2.27 -7.89 -0.64
C LEU A 182 3.28 -6.78 -0.91
N TYR A 183 4.19 -6.63 0.04
CA TYR A 183 5.30 -5.71 -0.04
C TYR A 183 6.54 -6.37 0.56
N HIS A 184 7.73 -5.90 0.16
CA HIS A 184 8.96 -6.22 0.87
C HIS A 184 9.80 -4.94 0.97
N ASP A 185 10.32 -4.68 2.17
CA ASP A 185 11.22 -3.56 2.41
C ASP A 185 12.68 -3.92 2.15
N ALA A 186 12.96 -5.19 1.84
CA ALA A 186 14.26 -5.62 1.39
C ALA A 186 14.65 -4.83 0.13
N GLN A 187 15.91 -4.45 0.06
CA GLN A 187 16.42 -3.66 -1.06
C GLN A 187 16.42 -4.46 -2.36
N ASP A 188 16.19 -5.78 -2.35
CA ASP A 188 16.29 -6.61 -3.53
C ASP A 188 15.19 -6.35 -4.58
N TYR A 189 15.32 -6.90 -5.78
CA TYR A 189 14.32 -6.81 -6.84
C TYR A 189 13.08 -7.64 -6.50
N TRP A 190 11.89 -7.14 -6.84
CA TRP A 190 10.65 -7.90 -6.62
C TRP A 190 10.61 -9.19 -7.45
N ALA A 191 11.25 -9.20 -8.62
CA ALA A 191 11.30 -10.37 -9.50
C ALA A 191 12.05 -11.59 -8.90
N ASN A 192 12.69 -11.45 -7.74
CA ASN A 192 13.25 -12.58 -6.99
C ASN A 192 12.21 -13.23 -6.06
N VAL A 193 11.04 -12.64 -5.89
CA VAL A 193 9.98 -13.13 -5.01
C VAL A 193 9.16 -14.18 -5.75
N LYS A 194 9.15 -15.41 -5.21
CA LYS A 194 8.30 -16.50 -5.70
C LYS A 194 6.84 -16.31 -5.25
N GLU A 195 6.15 -15.36 -5.87
CA GLU A 195 4.79 -14.94 -5.55
C GLU A 195 3.82 -16.11 -5.39
N ARG A 196 3.89 -17.11 -6.28
CA ARG A 196 3.00 -18.28 -6.22
C ARG A 196 3.15 -19.06 -4.93
N ILE A 197 4.39 -19.35 -4.54
CA ILE A 197 4.68 -20.08 -3.29
C ILE A 197 4.18 -19.28 -2.08
N VAL A 198 4.35 -17.96 -2.12
CA VAL A 198 3.90 -17.08 -1.04
C VAL A 198 2.37 -17.08 -0.95
N LEU A 199 1.67 -16.95 -2.09
CA LEU A 199 0.21 -16.75 -2.14
C LEU A 199 -0.61 -18.04 -2.15
N GLU A 200 -0.05 -19.17 -2.57
CA GLU A 200 -0.74 -20.47 -2.68
C GLU A 200 -1.53 -20.83 -1.41
N PRO A 201 -0.97 -20.79 -0.19
CA PRO A 201 -1.71 -21.16 1.02
C PRO A 201 -2.98 -20.31 1.24
N VAL A 202 -2.92 -19.03 0.85
CA VAL A 202 -4.06 -18.11 0.96
C VAL A 202 -5.07 -18.37 -0.13
N MET A 203 -4.61 -18.56 -1.38
CA MET A 203 -5.49 -18.91 -2.50
C MET A 203 -6.27 -20.21 -2.23
N SER A 204 -5.60 -21.26 -1.79
CA SER A 204 -6.25 -22.54 -1.44
C SER A 204 -7.24 -22.41 -0.28
N SER A 205 -7.01 -21.47 0.66
CA SER A 205 -7.93 -21.24 1.79
C SER A 205 -9.20 -20.48 1.36
N LEU A 206 -9.15 -19.79 0.23
CA LEU A 206 -10.22 -18.94 -0.30
C LEU A 206 -10.94 -19.57 -1.49
N GLU A 207 -10.49 -20.74 -1.93
CA GLU A 207 -11.13 -21.50 -3.01
C GLU A 207 -12.59 -21.80 -2.67
N GLY A 208 -13.50 -21.49 -3.60
CA GLY A 208 -14.94 -21.63 -3.40
C GLY A 208 -15.58 -20.59 -2.47
N SER A 209 -14.85 -19.55 -2.06
CA SER A 209 -15.45 -18.42 -1.34
C SER A 209 -16.22 -17.49 -2.29
N ASP A 210 -17.26 -16.84 -1.76
CA ASP A 210 -18.03 -15.82 -2.48
C ASP A 210 -17.37 -14.43 -2.45
N CYS A 211 -16.17 -14.33 -1.86
CA CYS A 211 -15.47 -13.10 -1.55
C CYS A 211 -14.80 -12.50 -2.81
N ASP A 212 -14.92 -11.18 -3.01
CA ASP A 212 -14.13 -10.42 -3.97
C ASP A 212 -12.69 -10.25 -3.46
N ILE A 213 -11.75 -10.96 -4.08
CA ILE A 213 -10.34 -11.04 -3.67
C ILE A 213 -9.47 -10.30 -4.67
N SER A 214 -8.61 -9.39 -4.18
CA SER A 214 -7.56 -8.79 -4.99
C SER A 214 -6.19 -8.86 -4.33
N PHE A 215 -5.21 -9.42 -5.06
CA PHE A 215 -3.80 -9.43 -4.69
C PHE A 215 -3.11 -8.25 -5.35
N HIS A 216 -2.59 -7.33 -4.56
CA HIS A 216 -1.87 -6.16 -5.06
C HIS A 216 -0.37 -6.41 -4.96
N LEU A 217 0.24 -6.68 -6.11
CA LEU A 217 1.63 -7.09 -6.24
C LEU A 217 2.43 -6.03 -7.01
N PRO A 218 3.69 -5.76 -6.65
CA PRO A 218 4.57 -4.98 -7.50
C PRO A 218 4.65 -5.51 -8.94
N LEU A 219 4.91 -4.61 -9.88
CA LEU A 219 5.24 -4.96 -11.25
C LEU A 219 6.53 -5.80 -11.27
N VAL A 220 6.54 -6.84 -12.10
CA VAL A 220 7.71 -7.72 -12.28
C VAL A 220 8.55 -7.16 -13.41
N ASN A 221 9.88 -7.15 -13.23
CA ASN A 221 10.79 -6.80 -14.31
C ASN A 221 10.59 -7.79 -15.49
N PRO A 222 10.28 -7.32 -16.71
CA PRO A 222 10.00 -8.17 -17.86
C PRO A 222 11.09 -9.17 -18.21
N ARG A 223 12.36 -8.86 -17.91
CA ARG A 223 13.50 -9.77 -18.15
C ARG A 223 13.54 -10.95 -17.18
N MET A 224 12.86 -10.82 -16.05
CA MET A 224 12.84 -11.79 -14.95
C MET A 224 11.45 -12.38 -14.72
N GLU A 225 10.52 -12.17 -15.66
CA GLU A 225 9.21 -12.80 -15.63
C GLU A 225 9.38 -14.32 -15.75
N ASP A 226 8.71 -15.05 -14.86
CA ASP A 226 8.73 -16.51 -14.82
C ASP A 226 7.31 -16.95 -14.44
N PRO A 227 6.55 -17.56 -15.36
CA PRO A 227 5.20 -18.03 -15.08
C PRO A 227 5.12 -18.99 -13.89
N ASN A 228 6.20 -19.70 -13.53
CA ASN A 228 6.20 -20.61 -12.39
C ASN A 228 6.40 -19.88 -11.05
N CYS A 229 7.02 -18.70 -11.07
CA CYS A 229 7.26 -17.89 -9.87
C CYS A 229 6.23 -16.77 -9.70
N HIS A 230 5.77 -16.19 -10.81
CA HIS A 230 5.03 -14.94 -10.88
C HIS A 230 3.65 -15.12 -11.51
N PHE A 231 2.68 -14.31 -11.07
CA PHE A 231 1.33 -14.26 -11.65
C PHE A 231 1.28 -13.31 -12.86
N LEU A 232 1.48 -13.82 -14.07
CA LEU A 232 1.60 -12.99 -15.28
C LEU A 232 0.26 -12.90 -16.03
N ASN A 233 -0.49 -11.82 -15.82
CA ASN A 233 -1.77 -11.54 -16.51
C ASN A 233 -2.79 -12.69 -16.43
N GLU A 234 -2.78 -13.42 -15.32
CA GLU A 234 -3.68 -14.56 -15.14
C GLU A 234 -5.04 -14.10 -14.65
N ASP A 235 -6.08 -14.60 -15.32
CA ASP A 235 -7.42 -14.62 -14.75
C ASP A 235 -7.44 -15.72 -13.68
N LEU A 236 -7.44 -15.33 -12.41
CA LEU A 236 -7.58 -16.26 -11.29
C LEU A 236 -9.05 -16.61 -11.01
N GLY A 237 -9.95 -16.20 -11.90
CA GLY A 237 -11.38 -16.36 -11.83
C GLY A 237 -12.13 -15.04 -11.59
N PRO A 238 -13.47 -15.04 -11.72
CA PRO A 238 -14.27 -13.81 -11.72
C PRO A 238 -14.22 -13.00 -10.41
N LYS A 239 -13.78 -13.63 -9.32
CA LYS A 239 -13.72 -13.03 -7.98
C LYS A 239 -12.31 -12.96 -7.42
N CYS A 240 -11.30 -13.34 -8.20
CA CYS A 240 -9.92 -13.35 -7.75
C CYS A 240 -9.06 -12.69 -8.82
N ARG A 241 -8.38 -11.59 -8.48
CA ARG A 241 -7.55 -10.86 -9.45
C ARG A 241 -6.20 -10.46 -8.86
N VAL A 242 -5.20 -10.41 -9.74
CA VAL A 242 -3.91 -9.78 -9.45
C VAL A 242 -3.92 -8.37 -10.01
N ILE A 243 -3.67 -7.39 -9.16
CA ILE A 243 -3.49 -5.99 -9.53
C ILE A 243 -2.00 -5.67 -9.42
N ARG A 244 -1.39 -5.30 -10.54
CA ARG A 244 0.03 -4.93 -10.59
C ARG A 244 0.20 -3.44 -10.34
N ARG A 245 1.24 -3.06 -9.59
CA ARG A 245 1.52 -1.66 -9.24
C ARG A 245 2.99 -1.32 -9.25
N VAL A 246 3.31 -0.03 -9.37
CA VAL A 246 4.68 0.47 -9.18
C VAL A 246 5.11 0.23 -7.73
N ARG A 247 6.32 -0.30 -7.55
CA ARG A 247 6.93 -0.51 -6.24
C ARG A 247 7.46 0.81 -5.70
N GLN A 248 7.50 0.95 -4.37
CA GLN A 248 8.30 2.01 -3.76
C GLN A 248 9.78 1.82 -4.14
N ARG A 249 10.39 2.87 -4.69
CA ARG A 249 11.79 2.90 -5.13
C ARG A 249 12.73 3.44 -4.06
N ARG A 250 12.20 4.09 -3.02
CA ARG A 250 13.00 4.71 -1.96
C ARG A 250 12.88 3.93 -0.67
N HIS A 251 14.00 3.48 -0.13
CA HIS A 251 14.05 2.61 1.04
C HIS A 251 14.82 3.29 2.16
N GLY A 252 14.20 3.37 3.34
CA GLY A 252 14.93 3.71 4.55
C GLY A 252 15.75 2.49 5.01
N TYR A 253 17.00 2.68 5.38
CA TYR A 253 17.86 1.62 5.92
C TYR A 253 18.77 2.15 7.02
N VAL A 254 19.23 1.26 7.90
CA VAL A 254 20.21 1.59 8.94
C VAL A 254 21.59 1.18 8.46
N ASN A 255 22.54 2.10 8.40
CA ASN A 255 23.91 1.78 8.00
C ASN A 255 24.70 1.15 9.16
N GLY A 256 25.95 0.72 8.90
CA GLY A 256 26.82 0.12 9.93
C GLY A 256 27.16 1.03 11.13
N ARG A 257 26.79 2.31 11.08
CA ARG A 257 26.95 3.28 12.19
C ARG A 257 25.64 3.56 12.94
N GLY A 258 24.59 2.78 12.69
CA GLY A 258 23.27 3.00 13.30
C GLY A 258 22.50 4.20 12.73
N ARG A 259 23.02 4.88 11.70
CA ARG A 259 22.35 6.05 11.10
C ARG A 259 21.29 5.59 10.13
N LEU A 260 20.15 6.25 10.21
CA LEU A 260 19.01 5.99 9.35
C LEU A 260 19.14 6.84 8.08
N LEU A 261 19.31 6.16 6.95
CA LEU A 261 19.57 6.74 5.64
C LEU A 261 18.52 6.31 4.64
N ILE A 262 18.53 6.94 3.47
CA ILE A 262 17.66 6.60 2.35
C ILE A 262 18.53 6.09 1.22
N LYS A 263 18.07 5.02 0.59
CA LYS A 263 18.63 4.50 -0.64
C LYS A 263 17.54 4.45 -1.68
N GLU A 264 17.80 5.06 -2.82
CA GLU A 264 16.99 4.84 -4.01
C GLU A 264 17.47 3.55 -4.68
N ARG A 265 16.52 2.68 -4.98
CA ARG A 265 16.73 1.47 -5.75
C ARG A 265 15.56 1.38 -6.71
N GLY A 266 15.86 1.64 -7.98
CA GLY A 266 14.90 1.44 -9.05
C GLY A 266 14.48 -0.03 -9.12
N ASP A 267 13.20 -0.23 -9.40
CA ASP A 267 12.61 -1.51 -9.81
C ASP A 267 11.66 -1.18 -10.96
N PHE A 268 11.31 -2.14 -11.79
CA PHE A 268 10.49 -1.89 -12.98
C PHE A 268 9.11 -1.28 -12.60
N PRO A 269 8.64 -0.23 -13.30
CA PRO A 269 9.32 0.54 -14.35
C PRO A 269 10.38 1.50 -13.78
N LEU A 270 11.39 1.86 -14.56
CA LEU A 270 12.40 2.88 -14.31
C LEU A 270 12.12 4.20 -15.04
N LEU A 271 11.53 4.15 -16.23
CA LEU A 271 11.11 5.34 -16.96
C LEU A 271 10.02 6.06 -16.17
N ASP A 272 10.06 7.39 -16.21
CA ASP A 272 9.12 8.24 -15.48
C ASP A 272 8.64 9.39 -16.36
N VAL A 273 7.46 9.92 -16.05
CA VAL A 273 6.88 11.02 -16.82
C VAL A 273 7.80 12.24 -16.71
N GLY A 274 8.06 12.89 -17.85
CA GLY A 274 8.97 14.03 -17.90
C GLY A 274 10.45 13.68 -18.06
N SER A 275 10.82 12.40 -18.15
CA SER A 275 12.18 12.03 -18.55
C SER A 275 12.35 12.22 -20.06
N TYR A 276 13.36 12.95 -20.51
CA TYR A 276 13.73 13.04 -21.93
C TYR A 276 14.11 11.66 -22.50
N PRO A 277 13.69 11.28 -23.74
CA PRO A 277 12.86 12.02 -24.70
C PRO A 277 11.34 11.73 -24.60
N PHE A 278 10.87 11.32 -23.43
CA PHE A 278 9.52 10.83 -23.17
C PHE A 278 8.65 11.83 -22.41
N GLU A 279 8.95 13.12 -22.46
CA GLU A 279 8.21 14.14 -21.70
C GLU A 279 6.72 14.13 -21.99
N ASP A 280 6.37 13.82 -23.24
CA ASP A 280 4.99 13.74 -23.68
C ASP A 280 4.33 12.38 -23.40
N PHE A 281 5.05 11.36 -22.95
CA PHE A 281 4.46 10.03 -22.85
C PHE A 281 3.59 9.92 -21.60
N SER A 282 2.42 9.27 -21.75
CA SER A 282 1.65 8.90 -20.56
C SER A 282 2.41 7.83 -19.78
N LYS A 283 2.07 7.67 -18.51
CA LYS A 283 2.69 6.64 -17.67
C LYS A 283 2.47 5.23 -18.22
N GLU A 284 1.30 4.97 -18.76
CA GLU A 284 0.93 3.69 -19.38
C GLU A 284 1.76 3.45 -20.65
N ALA A 285 1.93 4.49 -21.49
CA ALA A 285 2.77 4.41 -22.68
C ALA A 285 4.24 4.14 -22.31
N LEU A 286 4.76 4.83 -21.29
CA LEU A 286 6.11 4.59 -20.76
C LEU A 286 6.30 3.16 -20.28
N LEU A 287 5.32 2.62 -19.55
CA LEU A 287 5.35 1.24 -19.07
C LEU A 287 5.42 0.24 -20.23
N VAL A 288 4.67 0.48 -21.31
CA VAL A 288 4.69 -0.37 -22.52
C VAL A 288 6.04 -0.28 -23.24
N VAL A 289 6.56 0.93 -23.41
CA VAL A 289 7.87 1.17 -24.04
C VAL A 289 8.97 0.47 -23.24
N GLU A 290 9.06 0.73 -21.94
CA GLU A 290 10.07 0.14 -21.09
C GLU A 290 9.98 -1.38 -21.08
N ARG A 291 8.74 -1.93 -21.04
CA ARG A 291 8.53 -3.37 -21.10
C ARG A 291 9.08 -3.97 -22.39
N LYS A 292 8.90 -3.28 -23.52
CA LYS A 292 9.43 -3.73 -24.80
C LYS A 292 10.95 -3.68 -24.82
N LEU A 293 11.55 -2.59 -24.31
CA LEU A 293 13.00 -2.44 -24.22
C LEU A 293 13.62 -3.59 -23.40
N TRP A 294 13.09 -3.85 -22.20
CA TRP A 294 13.56 -4.98 -21.38
C TRP A 294 13.47 -6.33 -22.09
N LYS A 295 12.37 -6.59 -22.81
CA LYS A 295 12.17 -7.85 -23.55
C LYS A 295 13.13 -8.03 -24.73
N GLN A 296 13.67 -6.94 -25.27
CA GLN A 296 14.68 -6.98 -26.33
C GLN A 296 16.10 -7.06 -25.79
N GLY A 297 16.27 -7.14 -24.47
CA GLY A 297 17.56 -7.25 -23.81
C GLY A 297 18.22 -5.92 -23.47
N PHE A 298 17.53 -4.79 -23.69
CA PHE A 298 18.04 -3.48 -23.30
C PHE A 298 18.01 -3.32 -21.78
N ASP A 299 19.15 -2.91 -21.22
CA ASP A 299 19.27 -2.61 -19.80
C ASP A 299 18.92 -1.14 -19.55
N VAL A 300 17.63 -0.85 -19.43
CA VAL A 300 17.11 0.51 -19.20
C VAL A 300 17.77 1.17 -17.98
N GLN A 301 18.17 0.38 -16.98
CA GLN A 301 18.83 0.91 -15.79
C GLN A 301 20.22 1.45 -16.12
N HIS A 302 21.02 0.68 -16.86
CA HIS A 302 22.36 1.08 -17.29
C HIS A 302 22.30 2.35 -18.15
N GLU A 303 21.39 2.37 -19.13
CA GLU A 303 21.21 3.50 -20.05
C GLU A 303 20.79 4.80 -19.34
N LEU A 304 19.94 4.72 -18.30
CA LEU A 304 19.53 5.88 -17.52
C LEU A 304 20.64 6.42 -16.61
N ILE A 305 21.45 5.54 -16.02
CA ILE A 305 22.51 5.93 -15.06
C ILE A 305 23.65 6.67 -15.74
N ASP A 306 24.00 6.27 -16.95
CA ASP A 306 25.17 6.82 -17.63
C ASP A 306 24.89 8.14 -18.39
N GLY A 307 23.82 8.86 -18.01
CA GLY A 307 23.75 10.30 -18.21
C GLY A 307 23.32 10.79 -19.59
N GLY A 308 22.53 10.01 -20.34
CA GLY A 308 21.77 10.54 -21.48
C GLY A 308 22.56 10.78 -22.78
N SER A 309 23.82 10.38 -22.87
CA SER A 309 24.58 10.35 -24.15
C SER A 309 23.89 9.49 -25.23
N TRP A 310 23.09 8.53 -24.77
CA TRP A 310 22.39 7.50 -25.53
C TRP A 310 21.31 8.06 -26.46
N VAL A 311 20.65 9.18 -26.13
CA VAL A 311 19.53 9.67 -26.96
C VAL A 311 20.00 10.21 -28.33
N HIS A 312 21.27 10.58 -28.45
CA HIS A 312 21.83 11.11 -29.70
C HIS A 312 22.49 10.05 -30.60
N GLU A 313 22.91 8.92 -30.03
CA GLU A 313 23.69 7.90 -30.77
C GLU A 313 22.83 6.78 -31.37
N TRP A 314 21.60 6.62 -30.90
CA TRP A 314 20.73 5.58 -31.39
C TRP A 314 19.96 6.10 -32.61
N GLY A 315 20.34 5.61 -33.77
CA GLY A 315 19.81 6.02 -35.07
C GLY A 315 18.30 5.73 -35.27
N PRO A 316 17.82 5.65 -36.53
CA PRO A 316 16.39 5.62 -36.88
C PRO A 316 15.57 4.47 -36.28
N GLU A 317 16.19 3.50 -35.62
CA GLU A 317 15.51 2.42 -34.88
C GLU A 317 14.71 2.94 -33.67
N TRP A 318 15.08 4.09 -33.09
CA TRP A 318 14.32 4.71 -31.99
C TRP A 318 13.01 5.35 -32.41
N SER A 319 12.94 5.85 -33.65
CA SER A 319 11.70 6.32 -34.27
C SER A 319 10.60 5.29 -34.14
N ASN A 320 10.92 4.00 -34.30
CA ASN A 320 9.96 2.91 -34.18
C ASN A 320 9.40 2.76 -32.75
N TYR A 321 10.18 3.04 -31.70
CA TYR A 321 9.70 2.97 -30.31
C TYR A 321 8.90 4.20 -29.92
N ILE A 322 9.30 5.37 -30.42
CA ILE A 322 8.56 6.61 -30.28
C ILE A 322 7.20 6.49 -30.99
N GLU A 323 7.21 5.98 -32.23
CA GLU A 323 6.00 5.66 -32.99
C GLU A 323 5.13 4.64 -32.26
N LEU A 324 5.70 3.59 -31.67
CA LEU A 324 4.91 2.64 -30.86
C LEU A 324 4.27 3.31 -29.64
N GLY A 325 5.00 4.19 -28.96
CA GLY A 325 4.43 4.99 -27.88
C GLY A 325 3.27 5.87 -28.34
N TYR A 326 3.42 6.54 -29.49
CA TYR A 326 2.34 7.34 -30.09
C TYR A 326 1.17 6.50 -30.62
N VAL A 327 1.42 5.30 -31.16
CA VAL A 327 0.40 4.35 -31.60
C VAL A 327 -0.40 3.85 -30.41
N GLU A 328 0.25 3.47 -29.31
CA GLU A 328 -0.43 3.06 -28.08
C GLU A 328 -1.18 4.23 -27.43
N ARG A 329 -0.62 5.45 -27.47
CA ARG A 329 -1.33 6.69 -27.07
C ARG A 329 -2.60 6.91 -27.90
N GLY A 330 -2.53 6.68 -29.22
CA GLY A 330 -3.68 6.77 -30.13
C GLY A 330 -4.79 5.76 -29.81
N LYS A 331 -4.41 4.53 -29.42
CA LYS A 331 -5.35 3.49 -28.96
C LYS A 331 -5.97 3.83 -27.61
N VAL A 332 -5.19 4.33 -26.67
CA VAL A 332 -5.65 4.72 -25.31
C VAL A 332 -6.59 5.93 -25.36
N LEU A 333 -6.38 6.88 -26.29
CA LEU A 333 -7.21 8.08 -26.44
C LEU A 333 -8.50 7.87 -27.24
N GLY A 334 -8.86 6.64 -27.61
CA GLY A 334 -10.18 6.33 -28.16
C GLY A 334 -10.51 7.05 -29.46
N ARG A 335 -9.58 7.08 -30.43
CA ARG A 335 -9.98 7.23 -31.83
C ARG A 335 -10.20 5.84 -32.41
N SER A 336 -11.45 5.37 -32.29
CA SER A 336 -12.02 4.37 -33.19
C SER A 336 -12.23 4.96 -34.58
#